data_AF-A0A2N9IGC6-F1
#
_entry.id   AF-A0A2N9IGC6-F1
#
_cell.length_a   1.000
_cell.length_b   1.000
_cell.length_c   1.000
_cell.angle_alpha   90.00
_cell.angle_beta   90.00
_cell.angle_gamma   90.00
#
_symmetry.space_group_name_H-M   'P 1'
#
loop_
_entity.id
_entity.type
_entity.pdbx_description
1 polymer ?
#
loop_
_entity_poly.entity_id
_entity_poly.type
_entity_poly.pdbx_seq_one_letter_code
_entity_poly.pdbx_strand_id
1 'polypeptide(L)'
;MWALIHGRMQKLSNQDGEFSRLMQWIFKEFHKEEVEDWAVTAWSIWNACNRFVHEDCQVPPQTIRANALALRSEFNRARLSFQH
;
A
#
# COMPACT_ATOMS: atom_id res chain seq x y z
N MET A 1 -5.44 -5.58 10.21
CA MET A 1 -4.18 -4.91 9.79
C MET A 1 -3.15 -5.06 10.90
N TRP A 2 -1.85 -5.04 10.61
CA TRP A 2 -0.79 -5.07 11.63
C TRP A 2 -0.21 -3.67 11.79
N ALA A 3 0.07 -3.26 13.03
CA ALA A 3 0.69 -1.97 13.33
C ALA A 3 1.79 -2.13 14.39
N LEU A 4 2.78 -1.24 14.38
CA LEU A 4 3.81 -1.18 15.40
C LEU A 4 3.29 -0.36 16.58
N ILE A 5 2.90 -1.03 17.66
CA ILE A 5 2.38 -0.40 18.88
C ILE A 5 3.39 -0.66 19.99
N HIS A 6 3.97 0.42 20.54
CA HIS A 6 4.99 0.36 21.60
C HIS A 6 6.17 -0.57 21.25
N GLY A 7 6.67 -0.50 20.01
CA GLY A 7 7.82 -1.30 19.56
C GLY A 7 7.51 -2.78 19.29
N ARG A 8 6.24 -3.21 19.36
CA ARG A 8 5.82 -4.56 18.99
C ARG A 8 4.84 -4.55 17.84
N MET A 9 5.04 -5.45 16.88
CA MET A 9 4.10 -5.66 15.79
C MET A 9 2.87 -6.40 16.33
N GLN A 10 1.72 -5.75 16.29
CA GLN A 10 0.47 -6.28 16.85
C GLN A 10 -0.63 -6.26 15.80
N LYS A 11 -1.48 -7.29 15.82
CA LYS A 11 -2.67 -7.36 14.97
C LYS A 11 -3.74 -6.46 15.56
N LEU A 12 -4.17 -5.46 14.80
CA LEU A 12 -5.29 -4.61 15.18
C LEU A 12 -6.57 -5.44 15.24
N SER A 13 -7.43 -5.12 16.21
CA SER A 13 -8.74 -5.75 16.33
C SER A 13 -9.55 -5.50 15.06
N ASN A 14 -10.37 -6.48 14.64
CA ASN A 14 -11.24 -6.34 13.48
C ASN A 14 -12.56 -5.63 13.84
N GLN A 15 -12.57 -4.77 14.86
CA GLN A 15 -13.76 -4.02 15.22
C GLN A 15 -14.07 -2.95 14.17
N ASP A 16 -15.36 -2.72 13.95
CA ASP A 16 -15.84 -1.70 13.03
C ASP A 16 -15.26 -0.31 13.41
N GLY A 17 -14.72 0.40 12.41
CA GLY A 17 -14.19 1.76 12.58
C GLY A 17 -12.71 1.85 12.94
N GLU A 18 -12.05 0.77 13.40
CA GLU A 18 -10.61 0.80 13.73
C GLU A 18 -9.74 1.02 12.48
N PHE A 19 -10.15 0.46 11.34
CA PHE A 19 -9.52 0.74 10.05
C PHE A 19 -9.67 2.22 9.65
N SER A 20 -10.89 2.78 9.75
CA SER A 20 -11.15 4.16 9.38
C SER A 20 -10.37 5.14 10.24
N ARG A 21 -10.29 4.90 11.56
CA ARG A 21 -9.47 5.69 12.48
C ARG A 21 -7.99 5.62 12.16
N LEU A 22 -7.48 4.43 11.85
CA LEU A 22 -6.11 4.25 11.44
C LEU A 22 -5.82 4.99 10.13
N MET A 23 -6.71 4.91 9.14
CA MET A 23 -6.56 5.62 7.88
C MET A 23 -6.56 7.14 8.07
N GLN A 24 -7.45 7.66 8.91
CA GLN A 24 -7.47 9.08 9.28
C GLN A 24 -6.16 9.51 9.96
N TRP A 25 -5.64 8.68 10.86
CA TRP A 25 -4.35 8.95 11.51
C TRP A 25 -3.19 8.92 10.51
N ILE A 26 -3.12 7.92 9.62
CA ILE A 26 -2.09 7.83 8.57
C ILE A 26 -2.14 9.08 7.67
N PHE A 27 -3.32 9.47 7.20
CA PHE A 27 -3.45 10.65 6.32
C PHE A 27 -3.15 11.98 7.02
N LYS A 28 -3.22 12.02 8.35
CA LYS A 28 -2.88 13.21 9.14
C LYS A 28 -1.39 13.29 9.45
N GLU A 29 -0.77 12.18 9.83
CA GLU A 29 0.60 12.17 10.35
C GLU A 29 1.68 12.00 9.28
N PHE A 30 1.35 11.39 8.13
CA PHE A 30 2.32 11.08 7.08
C PHE A 30 2.27 12.12 5.97
N HIS A 31 3.42 12.38 5.35
CA HIS A 31 3.47 13.20 4.15
C HIS A 31 2.74 12.51 3.00
N LYS A 32 2.15 13.30 2.11
CA LYS A 32 1.42 12.80 0.93
C LYS A 32 2.22 11.76 0.14
N GLU A 33 3.51 11.98 -0.05
CA GLU A 33 4.39 11.05 -0.79
C GLU A 33 4.53 9.70 -0.08
N GLU A 34 4.63 9.69 1.25
CA GLU A 34 4.70 8.46 2.05
C GLU A 34 3.38 7.70 2.02
N VAL A 35 2.25 8.43 2.04
CA VAL A 35 0.92 7.86 1.88
C VAL A 35 0.75 7.22 0.50
N GLU A 36 1.21 7.89 -0.56
CA GLU A 36 1.18 7.35 -1.92
C GLU A 36 2.04 6.08 -2.05
N ASP A 37 3.26 6.09 -1.49
CA ASP A 37 4.14 4.92 -1.46
C ASP A 37 3.50 3.74 -0.72
N TRP A 38 2.93 4.01 0.45
CA TRP A 38 2.21 3.01 1.22
C TRP A 38 1.03 2.44 0.43
N ALA A 39 0.21 3.30 -0.20
CA ALA A 39 -0.99 2.89 -0.92
C ALA A 39 -0.64 1.99 -2.12
N VAL A 40 0.34 2.39 -2.93
CA VAL A 40 0.76 1.62 -4.11
C VAL A 40 1.42 0.30 -3.71
N THR A 41 2.18 0.29 -2.61
CA THR A 41 2.78 -0.93 -2.06
C THR A 41 1.72 -1.89 -1.54
N ALA A 42 0.76 -1.40 -0.75
CA ALA A 42 -0.33 -2.21 -0.21
C ALA A 42 -1.20 -2.81 -1.32
N TRP A 43 -1.52 -2.00 -2.35
CA TRP A 43 -2.24 -2.47 -3.53
C TRP A 43 -1.47 -3.56 -4.28
N SER A 44 -0.16 -3.38 -4.46
CA SER A 44 0.68 -4.36 -5.17
C SER A 44 0.77 -5.70 -4.44
N ILE A 45 0.83 -5.67 -3.10
CA ILE A 45 0.78 -6.88 -2.27
C ILE A 45 -0.58 -7.57 -2.42
N TRP A 46 -1.67 -6.80 -2.29
CA TRP A 46 -3.02 -7.34 -2.45
C TRP A 46 -3.22 -7.98 -3.82
N ASN A 47 -2.77 -7.30 -4.89
CA ASN A 47 -2.83 -7.82 -6.25
C ASN A 47 -2.02 -9.13 -6.40
N ALA A 48 -0.80 -9.20 -5.85
CA ALA A 48 0.00 -10.41 -5.89
C ALA A 48 -0.65 -11.59 -5.13
N CYS A 49 -1.26 -11.33 -3.97
CA CYS A 49 -2.03 -12.33 -3.25
C CYS A 49 -3.23 -12.84 -4.06
N ASN A 50 -3.95 -11.93 -4.73
CA ASN A 50 -5.07 -12.33 -5.58
C ASN A 50 -4.62 -13.15 -6.79
N ARG A 51 -3.51 -12.78 -7.44
CA ARG A 51 -2.94 -13.56 -8.54
C ARG A 51 -2.51 -14.95 -8.09
N PHE A 52 -1.99 -15.09 -6.88
CA PHE A 52 -1.73 -16.42 -6.32
C PHE A 52 -3.03 -17.22 -6.16
N VAL A 53 -4.08 -16.62 -5.57
CA VAL A 53 -5.35 -17.31 -5.33
C VAL A 53 -6.10 -17.68 -6.63
N HIS A 54 -6.05 -16.83 -7.65
CA HIS A 54 -6.87 -16.95 -8.85
C HIS A 54 -6.12 -17.46 -10.09
N GLU A 55 -4.80 -17.29 -10.14
CA GLU A 55 -3.96 -17.65 -11.29
C GLU A 55 -2.86 -18.65 -10.94
N ASP A 56 -2.78 -19.10 -9.67
CA ASP A 56 -1.69 -19.93 -9.12
C ASP A 56 -0.30 -19.33 -9.37
N CYS A 57 -0.23 -17.99 -9.47
CA CYS A 57 0.98 -17.26 -9.79
C CYS A 57 1.60 -16.64 -8.54
N GLN A 58 2.70 -17.21 -8.06
CA GLN A 58 3.46 -16.65 -6.94
C GLN A 58 4.49 -15.64 -7.43
N VAL A 59 4.26 -14.36 -7.13
CA VAL A 59 5.19 -13.27 -7.48
C VAL A 59 6.22 -13.07 -6.36
N PRO A 60 7.54 -13.01 -6.65
CA PRO A 60 8.54 -12.75 -5.63
C PRO A 60 8.38 -11.36 -4.97
N PRO A 61 8.63 -11.22 -3.65
CA PRO A 61 8.48 -9.94 -2.94
C PRO A 61 9.27 -8.77 -3.56
N GLN A 62 10.48 -9.04 -4.06
CA GLN A 62 11.32 -8.05 -4.74
C GLN A 62 10.64 -7.53 -6.00
N THR A 63 10.01 -8.42 -6.77
CA THR A 63 9.25 -8.07 -7.97
C THR A 63 7.98 -7.30 -7.63
N ILE A 64 7.26 -7.68 -6.57
CA ILE A 64 6.09 -6.92 -6.09
C ILE A 64 6.49 -5.48 -5.76
N ARG A 65 7.60 -5.29 -5.03
CA ARG A 65 8.12 -3.96 -4.70
C ARG A 65 8.55 -3.17 -5.93
N ALA A 66 9.27 -3.80 -6.86
CA ALA A 66 9.71 -3.16 -8.10
C ALA A 66 8.51 -2.68 -8.93
N ASN A 67 7.47 -3.51 -9.05
CA ASN A 67 6.24 -3.17 -9.77
C ASN A 67 5.49 -2.01 -9.10
N ALA A 68 5.42 -1.99 -7.77
CA ALA A 68 4.82 -0.88 -7.03
C ALA A 68 5.52 0.46 -7.34
N LEU A 69 6.86 0.48 -7.29
CA LEU A 69 7.65 1.68 -7.58
C LEU A 69 7.50 2.12 -9.05
N ALA A 70 7.49 1.16 -9.98
CA ALA A 70 7.28 1.44 -11.40
C ALA A 70 5.90 2.06 -11.65
N LEU A 71 4.85 1.52 -11.05
CA LEU A 71 3.48 2.04 -11.15
C LEU A 71 3.37 3.47 -10.62
N ARG A 72 3.99 3.77 -9.47
CA ARG A 72 4.02 5.13 -8.91
C ARG A 72 4.74 6.10 -9.87
N SER A 73 5.88 5.70 -10.42
CA SER A 73 6.64 6.52 -11.37
C SER A 73 5.82 6.81 -12.63
N GLU A 74 5.16 5.80 -13.18
CA GLU A 74 4.31 5.94 -14.36
C GLU A 74 3.11 6.85 -14.10
N PHE A 75 2.42 6.66 -12.98
CA PHE A 75 1.30 7.52 -12.57
C PHE A 75 1.73 8.98 -12.45
N ASN A 76 2.86 9.26 -11.78
CA ASN A 76 3.36 10.61 -11.62
C ASN A 76 3.76 11.25 -12.95
N ARG A 77 4.41 10.48 -13.83
CA ARG A 77 4.75 10.93 -15.18
C ARG A 77 3.50 11.28 -15.99
N ALA A 78 2.49 10.42 -15.97
CA ALA A 78 1.22 10.68 -16.64
C ALA A 78 0.51 11.91 -16.07
N ARG A 79 0.44 12.04 -14.74
CA ARG A 79 -0.16 13.19 -14.08
C ARG A 79 0.48 14.53 -14.50
N LEU A 80 1.80 14.57 -14.61
CA LEU A 80 2.52 15.77 -15.04
C LEU A 80 2.26 16.12 -16.52
N SER A 81 2.05 15.11 -17.37
CA SER A 81 1.73 15.35 -18.80
C SER A 81 0.37 16.03 -19.03
N PHE A 82 -0.56 15.96 -18.08
CA PHE A 82 -1.85 16.66 -18.15
C PHE A 82 -1.81 18.12 -17.67
N GLN A 83 -0.65 18.59 -17.18
CA GLN A 83 -0.46 19.94 -16.65
C GLN A 83 0.21 20.90 -17.65
N HIS A 84 0.46 20.42 -18.87
CA HIS A 84 1.00 21.17 -20.02
C HIS A 84 0.00 21.13 -21.17
#